data_AF-A0A8C2Z6G0-F1
#
_entry.id   AF-A0A8C2Z6G0-F1
#
_cell.length_a   1.000
_cell.length_b   1.000
_cell.length_c   1.000
_cell.angle_alpha   90.00
_cell.angle_beta   90.00
_cell.angle_gamma   90.00
#
_symmetry.space_group_name_H-M   'P 1'
#
loop_
_entity.id
_entity.type
_entity.pdbx_description
1 polymer ?
#
loop_
_entity_poly.entity_id
_entity_poly.type
_entity_poly.pdbx_seq_one_letter_code
_entity_poly.pdbx_strand_id
1 'polypeptide(L)'
;MVENGGCKSCLTALGVLRVSLVDQLEGRIDSLLDILVSREVFTRDDREEVLCRLGPRARVRTVLDILTCKGEEAAKIFLSITWKDRSPLVRKRVRGAISRF
;
A
#
# COMPACT_ATOMS: atom_id res chain seq x y z
N MET A 1 19.34 -13.65 -13.80
CA MET A 1 18.08 -14.29 -13.35
C MET A 1 17.09 -13.15 -13.12
N VAL A 2 16.18 -12.91 -14.06
CA VAL A 2 15.04 -12.02 -13.82
C VAL A 2 13.83 -12.94 -13.81
N GLU A 3 13.31 -13.24 -12.62
CA GLU A 3 12.18 -14.14 -12.50
C GLU A 3 10.95 -13.43 -13.03
N ASN A 4 10.62 -13.78 -14.27
CA ASN A 4 9.33 -13.55 -14.89
C ASN A 4 8.35 -14.59 -14.32
N GLY A 5 7.90 -14.39 -13.09
CA GLY A 5 6.93 -15.24 -12.40
C GLY A 5 5.60 -14.52 -12.30
N GLY A 6 4.60 -14.94 -13.08
CA GLY A 6 3.26 -14.38 -13.01
C GLY A 6 2.62 -14.58 -11.64
N CYS A 7 2.65 -13.56 -10.80
CA CYS A 7 1.81 -13.49 -9.60
C CYS A 7 1.13 -12.12 -9.58
N LYS A 8 -0.20 -12.13 -9.51
CA LYS A 8 -1.08 -10.96 -9.38
C LYS A 8 -0.97 -10.43 -7.94
N SER A 9 0.24 -10.09 -7.53
CA SER A 9 0.59 -9.81 -6.16
C SER A 9 0.24 -8.38 -5.79
N CYS A 10 -0.09 -8.16 -4.51
CA CYS A 10 -0.38 -6.83 -3.98
C CYS A 10 0.78 -5.85 -4.25
N LEU A 11 2.01 -6.35 -4.30
CA LEU A 11 3.22 -5.61 -4.67
C LEU A 11 3.20 -5.07 -6.11
N THR A 12 2.81 -5.91 -7.08
CA THR A 12 2.68 -5.49 -8.48
C THR A 12 1.57 -4.44 -8.62
N ALA A 13 0.46 -4.63 -7.90
CA ALA A 13 -0.62 -3.65 -7.87
C ALA A 13 -0.16 -2.31 -7.27
N LEU A 14 0.67 -2.30 -6.22
CA LEU A 14 1.28 -1.08 -5.69
C LEU A 14 2.17 -0.39 -6.72
N GLY A 15 2.96 -1.15 -7.48
CA GLY A 15 3.82 -0.62 -8.54
C GLY A 15 3.03 0.05 -9.67
N VAL A 16 1.98 -0.62 -10.17
CA VAL A 16 1.13 -0.10 -11.25
C VAL A 16 0.29 1.08 -10.79
N LEU A 17 -0.26 1.01 -9.58
CA LEU A 17 -1.08 2.07 -9.00
C LEU A 17 -0.24 3.17 -8.33
N ARG A 18 1.09 3.08 -8.32
CA ARG A 18 1.99 3.96 -7.56
C ARG A 18 1.66 5.44 -7.79
N VAL A 19 1.53 5.84 -9.05
CA VAL A 19 1.23 7.23 -9.43
C VAL A 19 -0.16 7.66 -8.94
N SER A 20 -1.20 6.84 -9.17
CA SER A 20 -2.56 7.15 -8.72
C SER A 20 -2.73 7.10 -7.20
N LEU A 21 -1.97 6.26 -6.51
CA LEU A 21 -1.98 6.17 -5.05
C LEU A 21 -1.27 7.36 -4.43
N VAL A 22 -0.15 7.80 -5.01
CA VAL A 22 0.56 9.00 -4.56
C VAL A 22 -0.37 10.22 -4.60
N ASP A 23 -1.07 10.44 -5.71
CA ASP A 23 -1.99 11.57 -5.86
C ASP A 23 -3.23 11.45 -4.93
N GLN A 24 -3.79 10.25 -4.74
CA GLN A 24 -4.94 10.08 -3.85
C GLN A 24 -4.58 10.12 -2.35
N LEU A 25 -3.36 9.72 -1.99
CA LEU A 25 -2.95 9.61 -0.59
C LEU A 25 -2.18 10.84 -0.11
N GLU A 26 -1.72 11.73 -1.00
CA GLU A 26 -0.95 12.91 -0.61
C GLU A 26 -1.69 13.77 0.43
N GLY A 27 -3.02 13.88 0.34
CA GLY A 27 -3.85 14.66 1.27
C GLY A 27 -4.23 13.95 2.57
N ARG A 28 -3.93 12.64 2.72
CA ARG A 28 -4.33 11.83 3.89
C ARG A 28 -3.20 10.94 4.41
N ILE A 29 -1.97 11.30 4.09
CA ILE A 29 -0.77 10.52 4.43
C ILE A 29 -0.60 10.38 5.95
N ASP A 30 -0.87 11.43 6.72
CA ASP A 30 -0.72 11.42 8.18
C ASP A 30 -1.70 10.42 8.84
N SER A 31 -2.97 10.41 8.42
CA SER A 31 -3.95 9.42 8.89
C SER A 31 -3.61 7.99 8.43
N LEU A 32 -3.09 7.84 7.22
CA LEU A 32 -2.69 6.54 6.69
C LEU A 32 -1.51 5.96 7.48
N LEU A 33 -0.50 6.79 7.80
CA LEU A 33 0.64 6.42 8.63
C LEU A 33 0.20 5.95 10.01
N ASP A 34 -0.74 6.65 10.64
CA ASP A 34 -1.28 6.26 11.95
C ASP A 34 -1.92 4.86 11.91
N ILE A 35 -2.74 4.58 10.88
CA ILE A 35 -3.36 3.26 10.69
C ILE A 35 -2.29 2.19 10.41
N LEU A 36 -1.27 2.50 9.62
CA LEU A 36 -0.19 1.56 9.28
C LEU A 36 0.66 1.20 10.51
N VAL A 37 0.93 2.17 11.38
CA VAL A 37 1.62 1.95 12.64
C VAL A 37 0.74 1.19 13.62
N SER A 38 -0.56 1.52 13.70
CA SER A 38 -1.52 0.80 14.54
C SER A 38 -1.70 -0.67 14.12
N ARG A 39 -1.45 -1.00 12.85
CA ARG A 39 -1.44 -2.38 12.34
C ARG A 39 -0.07 -3.05 12.39
N GLU A 40 0.92 -2.40 13.01
CA GLU A 40 2.29 -2.90 13.14
C GLU A 40 2.98 -3.16 11.79
N VAL A 41 2.45 -2.58 10.70
CA VAL A 41 3.06 -2.65 9.36
C VAL A 41 4.27 -1.71 9.32
N PHE A 42 4.09 -0.53 9.92
CA PHE A 42 5.13 0.48 10.06
C PHE A 42 5.65 0.47 11.50
N THR A 43 6.98 0.48 11.61
CA THR A 43 7.65 0.73 12.89
C THR A 43 7.72 2.23 13.16
N ARG A 44 8.14 2.62 14.36
CA ARG A 44 8.43 4.03 14.68
C ARG A 44 9.46 4.62 13.71
N ASP A 45 10.47 3.85 13.36
CA ASP A 45 11.55 4.27 12.45
C ASP A 45 11.00 4.52 11.03
N ASP A 46 10.21 3.58 10.50
CA ASP A 46 9.53 3.73 9.20
C ASP A 46 8.65 5.00 9.17
N ARG A 47 7.95 5.31 10.27
CA ARG A 47 7.13 6.53 10.39
C ARG A 47 8.00 7.78 10.37
N GLU A 48 9.09 7.81 11.14
CA GLU A 48 10.01 8.95 11.18
C GLU A 48 10.66 9.19 9.81
N GLU A 49 11.09 8.14 9.12
CA GLU A 49 11.65 8.25 7.77
C GLU A 49 10.64 8.87 6.78
N VAL A 50 9.38 8.45 6.84
CA VAL A 50 8.34 9.06 5.99
C VAL A 50 8.09 10.52 6.37
N LEU A 51 8.00 10.85 7.65
CA LEU A 51 7.76 12.22 8.11
C LEU A 51 8.93 13.16 7.78
N CYS A 52 10.15 12.62 7.77
CA CYS A 52 11.38 13.33 7.40
C CYS A 52 11.38 13.77 5.93
N ARG A 53 10.60 13.11 5.05
CA ARG A 53 10.50 13.51 3.64
C ARG A 53 9.70 14.80 3.46
N LEU A 54 10.29 15.72 2.68
CA LEU A 54 9.68 16.98 2.27
C LEU A 54 8.68 16.75 1.13
N GLY A 55 7.42 17.09 1.39
CA GLY A 55 6.33 17.04 0.42
C GLY A 55 5.52 15.75 0.48
N PRO A 56 4.18 15.83 0.46
CA PRO A 56 3.30 14.69 0.71
C PRO A 56 3.46 13.59 -0.35
N ARG A 57 3.75 13.95 -1.60
CA ARG A 57 4.05 12.98 -2.67
C ARG A 57 5.31 12.17 -2.42
N ALA A 58 6.36 12.79 -1.88
CA ALA A 58 7.59 12.09 -1.51
C ALA A 58 7.33 11.13 -0.34
N ARG A 59 6.53 11.55 0.65
CA ARG A 59 6.12 10.72 1.78
C ARG A 59 5.36 9.47 1.32
N VAL A 60 4.35 9.61 0.47
CA VAL A 60 3.61 8.45 -0.05
C VAL A 60 4.53 7.54 -0.86
N ARG A 61 5.42 8.12 -1.67
CA ARG A 61 6.37 7.32 -2.44
C ARG A 61 7.28 6.48 -1.54
N THR A 62 7.74 7.04 -0.43
CA THR A 62 8.51 6.33 0.61
C THR A 62 7.67 5.26 1.30
N VAL A 63 6.41 5.54 1.65
CA VAL A 63 5.50 4.51 2.20
C VAL A 63 5.37 3.33 1.26
N LEU A 64 5.13 3.58 -0.03
CA LEU A 64 5.03 2.52 -1.05
C LEU A 64 6.35 1.76 -1.22
N ASP A 65 7.48 2.43 -1.06
CA ASP A 65 8.81 1.82 -1.12
C ASP A 65 9.05 0.87 0.07
N ILE A 66 8.77 1.34 1.29
CA ILE A 66 8.85 0.55 2.53
C ILE A 66 7.91 -0.65 2.45
N LEU A 67 6.67 -0.46 1.97
CA LEU A 67 5.73 -1.57 1.77
C LEU A 67 6.25 -2.60 0.75
N THR A 68 6.93 -2.13 -0.30
CA THR A 68 7.55 -3.01 -1.28
C THR A 68 8.69 -3.81 -0.66
N CYS A 69 9.48 -3.17 0.22
CA CYS A 69 10.57 -3.79 0.96
C CYS A 69 10.08 -4.79 2.04
N LYS A 70 8.99 -4.47 2.76
CA LYS A 70 8.36 -5.35 3.77
C LYS A 70 7.78 -6.62 3.16
N GLY A 71 7.29 -6.54 1.93
CA GLY A 71 6.75 -7.68 1.18
C GLY A 71 5.23 -7.70 1.09
N GLU A 72 4.71 -8.85 0.65
CA GLU A 72 3.34 -8.96 0.14
C GLU A 72 2.26 -8.76 1.22
N GLU A 73 2.50 -9.22 2.44
CA GLU A 73 1.55 -9.08 3.55
C GLU A 73 1.32 -7.61 3.94
N ALA A 74 2.39 -6.81 3.96
CA ALA A 74 2.31 -5.37 4.20
C ALA A 74 1.51 -4.67 3.09
N ALA A 75 1.80 -5.00 1.83
CA ALA A 75 1.08 -4.48 0.68
C ALA A 75 -0.42 -4.84 0.71
N LYS A 76 -0.76 -6.06 1.11
CA LYS A 76 -2.14 -6.54 1.22
C LYS A 76 -2.91 -5.79 2.31
N ILE A 77 -2.30 -5.56 3.47
CA ILE A 77 -2.90 -4.77 4.55
C ILE A 77 -3.13 -3.32 4.10
N PHE A 78 -2.13 -2.71 3.45
CA PHE A 78 -2.23 -1.36 2.92
C PHE A 78 -3.35 -1.21 1.87
N LEU A 79 -3.42 -2.13 0.92
CA LEU A 79 -4.48 -2.14 -0.08
C LEU A 79 -5.84 -2.37 0.59
N SER A 80 -5.92 -3.22 1.61
CA SER A 80 -7.14 -3.42 2.39
C SER A 80 -7.61 -2.14 3.07
N ILE A 81 -6.72 -1.36 3.67
CA ILE A 81 -7.06 -0.05 4.28
C ILE A 81 -7.51 0.95 3.20
N THR A 82 -6.72 1.09 2.14
CA THR A 82 -6.99 2.05 1.07
C THR A 82 -8.30 1.74 0.35
N TRP A 83 -8.62 0.46 0.19
CA TRP A 83 -9.86 0.02 -0.43
C TRP A 83 -11.05 -0.01 0.56
N LYS A 84 -10.81 -0.11 1.87
CA LYS A 84 -11.87 -0.13 2.88
C LYS A 84 -12.50 1.23 3.13
N ASP A 85 -11.77 2.30 2.83
CA ASP A 85 -12.32 3.66 2.77
C ASP A 85 -13.20 3.88 1.52
N ARG A 86 -12.99 3.09 0.46
CA ARG A 86 -13.93 2.95 -0.66
C ARG A 86 -15.05 1.97 -0.28
N SER A 87 -16.20 2.50 0.09
CA SER A 87 -17.47 1.81 0.33
C SER A 87 -17.85 0.77 -0.78
N PRO A 88 -18.78 -0.17 -0.50
CA PRO A 88 -18.70 -1.62 -0.78
C PRO A 88 -18.89 -2.12 -2.23
N LEU A 89 -18.70 -1.29 -3.25
CA LEU A 89 -18.95 -1.69 -4.65
C LEU A 89 -17.84 -2.54 -5.28
N VAL A 90 -16.68 -2.71 -4.63
CA VAL A 90 -15.63 -3.66 -5.04
C VAL A 90 -15.76 -5.04 -4.38
N ARG A 91 -16.75 -5.28 -3.51
CA ARG A 91 -16.93 -6.62 -2.91
C ARG A 91 -17.21 -7.73 -3.94
N LYS A 92 -17.44 -7.40 -5.21
CA LYS A 92 -17.70 -8.36 -6.31
C LYS A 92 -16.50 -8.68 -7.23
N ARG A 93 -15.33 -8.03 -7.12
CA ARG A 93 -14.22 -8.33 -8.07
C ARG A 93 -13.01 -9.08 -7.47
N VAL A 94 -12.89 -9.15 -6.14
CA VAL A 94 -11.82 -9.95 -5.50
C VAL A 94 -12.35 -11.25 -4.88
N ARG A 95 -13.66 -11.50 -4.85
CA ARG A 95 -14.19 -12.84 -4.48
C ARG A 95 -14.19 -13.85 -5.62
N GLY A 96 -14.08 -13.41 -6.87
CA GLY A 96 -13.93 -14.30 -8.03
C GLY A 96 -12.48 -14.67 -8.37
N ALA A 97 -11.49 -13.97 -7.81
CA ALA A 97 -10.08 -14.22 -8.10
C ALA A 97 -9.38 -15.11 -7.06
N ILE A 98 -9.99 -15.35 -5.90
CA ILE A 98 -9.42 -16.17 -4.82
C ILE A 98 -10.08 -17.55 -4.73
N SER A 99 -11.28 -17.76 -5.30
CA SER A 99 -12.00 -19.06 -5.27
C SER A 99 -11.50 -20.09 -6.29
N ARG A 100 -10.27 -19.92 -6.80
CA ARG A 100 -9.57 -20.95 -7.58
C ARG A 100 -8.08 -21.01 -7.20
N PHE A 101 -7.80 -20.78 -5.92
CA PHE A 101 -6.62 -21.32 -5.25
C PHE A 101 -7.04 -22.60 -4.52
#